data_AF-A0A7W1BHJ3-F1
#
_entry.id   AF-A0A7W1BHJ3-F1
#
_cell.length_a   1.000
_cell.length_b   1.000
_cell.length_c   1.000
_cell.angle_alpha   90.00
_cell.angle_beta   90.00
_cell.angle_gamma   90.00
#
_symmetry.space_group_name_H-M   'P 1'
#
loop_
_entity.id
_entity.type
_entity.pdbx_description
1 polymer ?
#
loop_
_entity_poly.entity_id
_entity_poly.type
_entity_poly.pdbx_seq_one_letter_code
_entity_poly.pdbx_strand_id
1 'polypeptide(L)'
;MLEFLDLLCAALIARDDEDVRLLLRHPVGRELPREVREEALAIAALPVESHRAPMKTLWFRYAMEQLQRDEFAFLHSPQLDLPFIPPLPSSLVLVPPQESDQDAALAEQHSWR
;
A
#
# COMPACT_ATOMS: atom_id res chain seq x y z
N MET A 1 15.72 3.03 13.69
CA MET A 1 15.37 3.50 12.33
C MET A 1 14.03 4.23 12.31
N LEU A 2 12.91 3.62 12.74
CA LEU A 2 11.60 4.30 12.74
C LEU A 2 11.59 5.60 13.57
N GLU A 3 12.13 5.58 14.79
CA GLU A 3 12.25 6.80 15.62
C GLU A 3 13.04 7.91 14.91
N PHE A 4 14.09 7.55 14.15
CA PHE A 4 14.84 8.51 13.36
C PHE A 4 13.99 9.10 12.22
N LEU A 5 13.16 8.28 11.58
CA LEU A 5 12.20 8.76 10.57
C LEU A 5 11.10 9.63 11.19
N ASP A 6 10.66 9.34 12.40
CA ASP A 6 9.70 10.18 13.13
C ASP A 6 10.29 11.56 13.43
N LEU A 7 11.55 11.61 13.91
CA LEU A 7 12.27 12.87 14.11
C LEU A 7 12.45 13.65 12.80
N LEU A 8 12.84 12.97 11.72
CA LEU A 8 12.98 13.60 10.41
C LEU A 8 11.63 14.13 9.88
N CYS A 9 10.54 13.37 10.06
CA CYS A 9 9.20 13.83 9.70
C CYS A 9 8.80 15.07 10.50
N ALA A 10 9.07 15.08 11.81
CA ALA A 10 8.78 16.21 12.67
C ALA A 10 9.54 17.47 12.23
N ALA A 11 10.84 17.36 11.96
CA ALA A 11 11.66 18.48 11.46
C ALA A 11 11.17 18.99 10.10
N LEU A 12 10.82 18.08 9.17
CA LEU A 12 10.28 18.44 7.86
C LEU A 12 8.92 19.15 7.95
N ILE A 13 8.05 18.75 8.89
CA ILE A 13 6.76 19.40 9.14
C ILE A 13 6.96 20.77 9.80
N ALA A 14 7.89 20.87 10.75
CA ALA A 14 8.24 22.10 11.45
C ALA A 14 8.99 23.12 10.56
N ARG A 15 9.47 22.69 9.38
CA ARG A 15 10.30 23.48 8.46
C ARG A 15 11.61 23.95 9.10
N ASP A 16 12.18 23.10 9.95
CA ASP A 16 13.48 23.33 10.56
C ASP A 16 14.60 22.81 9.64
N ASP A 17 15.20 23.70 8.86
CA ASP A 17 16.20 23.33 7.86
C ASP A 17 17.53 22.91 8.51
N GLU A 18 17.88 23.49 9.66
CA GLU A 18 19.07 23.13 10.43
C GLU A 18 18.94 21.70 10.96
N ASP A 19 17.82 21.36 11.58
CA ASP A 19 17.56 20.02 12.11
C ASP A 19 17.50 18.98 10.99
N VAL A 20 16.86 19.28 9.87
CA VAL A 20 16.84 18.37 8.71
C VAL A 20 18.27 18.11 8.22
N ARG A 21 19.11 19.14 8.08
CA ARG A 21 20.50 18.98 7.63
C ARG A 21 21.33 18.23 8.67
N LEU A 22 21.12 18.47 9.96
CA LEU A 22 21.81 17.78 11.05
C LEU A 22 21.47 16.29 11.03
N LEU A 23 20.19 15.94 10.94
CA LEU A 23 19.70 14.57 10.86
C LEU A 23 20.25 13.84 9.62
N LEU A 24 20.25 14.48 8.46
CA LEU A 24 20.77 13.87 7.23
C LEU A 24 22.30 13.64 7.23
N ARG A 25 23.05 14.35 8.09
CA ARG A 25 24.49 14.12 8.27
C ARG A 25 24.80 12.95 9.20
N HIS A 26 23.85 12.56 10.05
CA HIS A 26 23.95 11.40 10.94
C HIS A 26 24.19 10.11 10.14
N PRO A 27 24.94 9.12 10.66
CA PRO A 27 25.20 7.85 9.96
C PRO A 27 23.92 7.17 9.46
N VAL A 28 22.88 7.12 10.30
CA VAL A 28 21.56 6.57 9.93
C VAL A 28 20.92 7.34 8.78
N GLY A 29 21.10 8.66 8.74
CA GLY A 29 20.63 9.51 7.64
C GLY A 29 21.29 9.19 6.31
N ARG A 30 22.51 8.64 6.30
CA ARG A 30 23.22 8.21 5.08
C ARG A 30 22.73 6.88 4.53
N GLU A 31 22.15 6.04 5.37
CA GLU A 31 21.55 4.77 4.98
C GLU A 31 20.17 4.93 4.34
N LEU A 32 19.56 6.12 4.46
CA LEU A 32 18.29 6.42 3.80
C LEU A 32 18.39 6.27 2.28
N PRO A 33 17.32 5.80 1.62
CA PRO A 33 17.21 5.82 0.17
C PRO A 33 17.51 7.20 -0.38
N ARG A 34 18.18 7.23 -1.54
CA ARG A 34 18.58 8.48 -2.19
C ARG A 34 17.39 9.40 -2.40
N GLU A 35 16.23 8.86 -2.82
CA GLU A 35 15.07 9.68 -3.11
C GLU A 35 14.47 10.34 -1.87
N VAL A 36 14.59 9.71 -0.69
CA VAL A 36 14.14 10.26 0.60
C VAL A 36 15.06 11.41 1.02
N ARG A 37 16.39 11.24 0.89
CA ARG A 37 17.36 12.29 1.21
C ARG A 37 17.19 13.51 0.31
N GLU A 38 17.04 13.28 -1.00
CA GLU A 38 16.83 14.36 -1.97
C GLU A 38 15.51 15.11 -1.71
N GLU A 39 14.43 14.40 -1.37
CA GLU A 39 13.17 15.06 -0.99
C GLU A 39 13.33 15.91 0.27
N ALA A 40 13.96 15.37 1.31
CA ALA A 40 14.17 16.09 2.56
C ALA A 40 15.00 17.37 2.34
N LEU A 41 16.09 17.29 1.56
CA LEU A 41 16.88 18.47 1.19
C LEU A 41 16.08 19.45 0.32
N ALA A 42 15.29 18.96 -0.63
CA ALA A 42 14.47 19.82 -1.46
C ALA A 42 13.43 20.58 -0.64
N ILE A 43 12.84 19.94 0.38
CA ILE A 43 11.88 20.57 1.29
C ILE A 43 12.58 21.59 2.20
N ALA A 44 13.75 21.25 2.75
CA ALA A 44 14.54 22.18 3.57
C ALA A 44 15.03 23.42 2.79
N ALA A 45 15.13 23.32 1.46
CA ALA A 45 15.52 24.44 0.60
C ALA A 45 14.32 25.32 0.17
N LEU A 46 13.08 24.92 0.45
CA LEU A 46 11.90 25.69 0.11
C LEU A 46 11.63 26.79 1.15
N PRO A 47 10.99 27.90 0.74
CA PRO A 47 10.53 28.91 1.68
C PRO A 47 9.49 28.33 2.65
N VAL A 48 9.38 28.91 3.84
CA VAL A 48 8.53 28.42 4.94
C VAL A 48 7.06 28.35 4.54
N GLU A 49 6.62 29.23 3.64
CA GLU A 49 5.27 29.29 3.09
C GLU A 49 4.96 28.17 2.09
N SER A 50 5.94 27.33 1.76
CA SER A 50 5.72 26.19 0.87
C SER A 50 5.01 25.05 1.61
N HIS A 51 3.89 24.59 1.06
CA HIS A 51 3.08 23.50 1.63
C HIS A 51 3.47 22.13 1.08
N ARG A 52 4.71 21.95 0.61
CA ARG A 52 5.16 20.67 0.06
C ARG A 52 5.22 19.60 1.14
N ALA A 53 4.47 18.52 0.97
CA ALA A 53 4.50 17.38 1.88
C ALA A 53 5.70 16.45 1.59
N PRO A 54 6.32 15.84 2.62
CA PRO A 54 7.43 14.89 2.47
C PRO A 54 6.91 13.49 2.13
N MET A 55 6.37 13.32 0.92
CA MET A 55 5.65 12.10 0.53
C MET A 55 6.53 10.86 0.48
N LYS A 56 7.74 10.96 -0.07
CA LYS A 56 8.66 9.82 -0.13
C LYS A 56 9.13 9.41 1.26
N THR A 57 9.39 10.39 2.12
CA THR A 57 9.78 10.17 3.52
C THR A 57 8.66 9.46 4.30
N LEU A 58 7.42 9.92 4.14
CA LEU A 58 6.25 9.30 4.78
C LEU A 58 5.99 7.89 4.26
N TRP A 59 6.10 7.67 2.94
CA TRP A 59 5.95 6.35 2.35
C TRP A 59 7.04 5.39 2.83
N PHE A 60 8.30 5.85 2.92
CA PHE A 60 9.39 5.04 3.43
C PHE A 60 9.21 4.68 4.91
N ARG A 61 8.76 5.61 5.74
CA ARG A 61 8.39 5.35 7.14
C ARG A 61 7.32 4.26 7.23
N TYR A 62 6.25 4.38 6.44
CA TYR A 62 5.18 3.38 6.40
C TYR A 62 5.72 2.00 5.97
N ALA A 63 6.54 1.94 4.91
CA ALA A 63 7.13 0.68 4.45
C ALA A 63 8.00 0.02 5.55
N MET A 64 8.82 0.80 6.25
CA MET A 64 9.64 0.30 7.36
C MET A 64 8.79 -0.19 8.54
N GLU A 65 7.66 0.49 8.82
CA GLU A 65 6.70 0.09 9.85
C GLU A 65 6.03 -1.24 9.50
N GLN A 66 5.64 -1.43 8.23
CA GLN A 66 5.07 -2.69 7.76
C GLN A 66 6.09 -3.83 7.81
N LEU A 67 7.35 -3.60 7.42
CA LEU A 67 8.39 -4.62 7.54
C LEU A 67 8.57 -5.08 8.98
N GLN A 68 8.56 -4.17 9.96
CA GLN A 68 8.62 -4.55 11.37
C GLN A 68 7.39 -5.33 11.83
N ARG A 69 6.19 -4.96 11.36
CA ARG A 69 4.95 -5.68 11.67
C ARG A 69 4.93 -7.08 11.06
N ASP A 70 5.31 -7.20 9.80
CA ASP A 70 5.31 -8.45 9.06
C ASP A 70 6.38 -9.40 9.59
N GLU A 71 7.58 -8.93 9.92
CA GLU A 71 8.60 -9.74 10.60
C GLU A 71 8.05 -10.32 11.91
N PHE A 72 7.33 -9.50 12.69
CA PHE A 72 6.63 -9.97 13.88
C PHE A 72 5.52 -10.98 13.56
N ALA A 73 4.75 -10.76 12.49
CA ALA A 73 3.70 -11.68 12.07
C ALA A 73 4.24 -13.02 11.56
N PHE A 74 5.38 -13.04 10.85
CA PHE A 74 6.05 -14.24 10.37
C PHE A 74 6.67 -15.06 11.51
N LEU A 75 7.22 -14.40 12.53
CA LEU A 75 7.80 -15.08 13.70
C LEU A 75 6.75 -15.61 14.67
N HIS A 76 5.53 -15.05 14.66
CA HIS A 76 4.46 -15.39 15.61
C HIS A 76 3.23 -16.03 14.99
N SER A 77 3.15 -16.17 13.66
CA SER A 77 2.11 -16.99 13.04
C SER A 77 2.58 -18.45 12.98
N PRO A 78 1.81 -19.42 13.52
CA PRO A 78 1.92 -20.77 12.98
C PRO A 78 1.56 -20.66 11.50
N GLN A 79 2.41 -21.14 10.59
CA GLN A 79 2.07 -21.17 9.18
C GLN A 79 0.64 -21.72 9.03
N LEU A 80 -0.29 -20.88 8.54
CA LEU A 80 -1.58 -21.35 8.10
C LEU A 80 -1.31 -22.24 6.88
N ASP A 81 -1.32 -23.55 7.10
CA ASP A 81 -1.41 -24.57 6.05
C ASP A 81 -2.69 -24.29 5.25
N LEU A 82 -2.60 -23.36 4.30
CA LEU A 82 -3.62 -23.17 3.30
C LEU A 82 -3.46 -24.32 2.30
N PRO A 83 -4.49 -25.17 2.12
CA PRO A 83 -4.41 -26.21 1.10
C PRO A 83 -4.20 -25.54 -0.25
N PHE A 84 -3.12 -25.92 -0.94
CA PHE A 84 -2.88 -25.50 -2.30
C PHE A 84 -4.04 -26.01 -3.19
N ILE A 85 -4.91 -25.09 -3.61
CA ILE A 85 -5.91 -25.37 -4.63
C ILE A 85 -5.26 -25.01 -5.98
N PRO A 86 -4.88 -25.99 -6.82
CA PRO A 86 -4.36 -25.68 -8.14
C PRO A 86 -5.42 -24.92 -8.95
N PRO A 87 -5.03 -23.91 -9.75
CA PRO A 87 -5.98 -23.24 -10.64
C PRO A 87 -6.59 -24.27 -11.59
N LEU A 88 -7.93 -24.31 -11.65
CA LEU A 88 -8.62 -25.13 -12.65
C LEU A 88 -8.18 -24.66 -14.04
N PRO A 89 -7.90 -25.59 -14.98
CA PRO A 89 -7.55 -25.22 -16.34
C PRO A 89 -8.70 -24.41 -16.95
N SER A 90 -8.36 -23.31 -17.63
CA SER A 90 -9.30 -22.35 -18.25
C SER A 90 -10.26 -22.96 -19.29
N SER A 91 -10.15 -24.25 -19.59
CA SER A 91 -11.06 -25.00 -20.46
C SER A 91 -12.36 -25.45 -19.78
N LEU A 92 -12.52 -25.25 -18.47
CA LEU A 92 -13.78 -25.48 -17.74
C LEU A 92 -14.49 -24.16 -17.38
N VAL A 93 -14.52 -23.20 -18.31
CA VAL A 93 -15.52 -22.14 -18.24
C VAL A 93 -16.87 -22.80 -18.46
N LEU A 94 -17.61 -22.97 -17.36
CA LEU A 94 -19.01 -23.34 -17.37
C LEU A 94 -19.76 -22.23 -18.11
N VAL A 95 -20.03 -22.45 -19.39
CA VAL A 95 -20.94 -21.60 -20.17
C VAL A 95 -22.28 -21.63 -19.42
N PRO A 96 -22.80 -20.49 -18.93
CA PRO A 96 -24.13 -20.50 -18.35
C PRO A 96 -25.12 -20.97 -19.42
N PRO A 97 -26.08 -21.86 -19.08
CA PRO A 97 -27.05 -22.34 -20.05
C PRO A 97 -27.78 -21.12 -20.64
N GLN A 98 -27.71 -20.98 -21.96
CA GLN A 98 -28.50 -20.00 -22.70
C GLN A 98 -29.98 -20.31 -22.42
N GLU A 99 -30.69 -19.35 -21.81
CA GLU A 99 -32.15 -19.34 -21.76
C GLU A 99 -32.67 -19.23 -23.21
N SER A 100 -32.92 -20.37 -23.83
CA SER A 100 -33.72 -20.45 -25.05
C SER A 100 -34.73 -21.58 -24.88
N ASP A 101 -36.00 -21.22 -25.10
CA ASP A 101 -37.21 -22.08 -25.13
C ASP A 101 -38.05 -22.21 -23.84
N GLN A 102 -38.46 -21.08 -23.24
CA GLN A 102 -39.64 -21.09 -22.34
C GLN A 102 -40.81 -20.18 -22.76
N ASP A 103 -40.69 -19.36 -23.81
CA ASP A 103 -41.80 -18.51 -24.26
C ASP A 103 -42.83 -19.18 -25.19
N ALA A 104 -42.65 -20.45 -25.54
CA ALA A 104 -43.63 -21.20 -26.33
C ALA A 104 -44.70 -21.93 -25.50
N ALA A 105 -44.57 -22.00 -24.16
CA ALA A 105 -45.42 -22.85 -23.32
C ALA A 105 -46.49 -22.12 -22.48
N LEU A 106 -46.55 -20.78 -22.52
CA LEU A 106 -47.46 -19.98 -21.67
C LEU A 106 -48.72 -19.47 -22.38
N ALA A 107 -48.95 -19.80 -23.66
CA ALA A 107 -50.13 -19.36 -24.40
C ALA A 107 -51.35 -20.32 -24.35
N GLU A 108 -51.21 -21.54 -23.80
CA GLU A 108 -52.32 -22.52 -23.76
C GLU A 108 -53.06 -22.61 -22.41
N GLN A 109 -52.68 -21.83 -21.39
CA GLN A 109 -53.28 -21.94 -20.03
C GLN A 109 -54.30 -20.85 -19.64
N HIS A 110 -54.67 -19.94 -20.55
CA HIS A 110 -55.75 -18.97 -20.31
C HIS A 110 -56.93 -19.14 -21.30
N SER A 111 -57.35 -20.37 -21.52
CA SER A 111 -58.72 -20.69 -21.96
C SER A 111 -59.47 -21.24 -20.75
N TRP A 112 -60.71 -20.79 -20.55
CA TRP A 112 -61.63 -21.08 -19.44
C TRP A 112 -61.49 -20.20 -18.18
N ARG A 113 -61.95 -18.95 -18.27
CA ARG A 113 -63.11 -18.49 -17.49
C ARG A 113 -63.67 -17.17 -18.00
#